data_AF-A0A7L0WAY7-F1
#
_entry.id   AF-A0A7L0WAY7-F1
#
_cell.length_a   1.000
_cell.length_b   1.000
_cell.length_c   1.000
_cell.angle_alpha   90.00
_cell.angle_beta   90.00
_cell.angle_gamma   90.00
#
_symmetry.space_group_name_H-M   'P 1'
#
loop_
_entity.id
_entity.type
_entity.pdbx_description
1 polymer ?
#
loop_
_entity_poly.entity_id
_entity_poly.type
_entity_poly.pdbx_seq_one_letter_code
_entity_poly.pdbx_strand_id
1 'polypeptide(L)'
;MDLSTIKNRLQVTDSFYAKPEDFVADFRLIFQNCAEFNEVREVDTLPFSVGLDTFRKTPDSEVADAGMKLQAYFEELLRNLYPGRKFPVQPNCQSEKDNPELGDDSDDDFVQPRKKRLKGEDRQLLK
;
A
#
# COMPACT_ATOMS: atom_id res chain seq x y z
N MET A 1 0.01 3.68 -5.94
CA MET A 1 -0.88 2.99 -6.90
C MET A 1 -2.28 2.92 -6.32
N ASP A 2 -3.33 3.02 -7.14
CA ASP A 2 -4.74 2.98 -6.74
C ASP A 2 -5.64 2.39 -7.84
N LEU A 3 -6.87 2.00 -7.49
CA LEU A 3 -7.81 1.33 -8.40
C LEU A 3 -8.27 2.20 -9.58
N SER A 4 -8.37 3.52 -9.40
CA SER A 4 -8.78 4.44 -10.47
C SER A 4 -7.68 4.52 -11.53
N THR A 5 -6.42 4.63 -11.08
CA THR A 5 -5.25 4.57 -11.95
C THR A 5 -5.18 3.24 -12.72
N ILE A 6 -5.36 2.10 -12.03
CA ILE A 6 -5.37 0.79 -12.70
C ILE A 6 -6.50 0.69 -13.73
N LYS A 7 -7.71 1.15 -13.38
CA LYS A 7 -8.86 1.15 -14.28
C LYS A 7 -8.60 2.01 -15.52
N ASN A 8 -8.02 3.20 -15.34
CA ASN A 8 -7.65 4.09 -16.43
C ASN A 8 -6.60 3.44 -17.34
N ARG A 9 -5.58 2.82 -16.73
CA ARG A 9 -4.53 2.07 -17.44
C ARG A 9 -5.08 0.90 -18.27
N LEU A 10 -6.15 0.27 -17.78
CA LEU A 10 -6.79 -0.85 -18.45
C LEU A 10 -7.72 -0.42 -19.60
N GLN A 11 -8.38 0.74 -19.49
CA GLN A 11 -9.46 1.15 -20.40
C GLN A 11 -9.06 2.23 -21.41
N VAL A 12 -8.16 3.14 -21.03
CA VAL A 12 -7.87 4.36 -21.80
C VAL A 12 -6.51 4.27 -22.49
N THR A 13 -5.51 3.70 -21.82
CA THR A 13 -4.20 3.47 -22.41
C THR A 13 -4.14 2.07 -23.00
N ASP A 14 -4.46 1.96 -24.28
CA ASP A 14 -4.34 0.70 -25.02
C ASP A 14 -2.94 0.11 -24.84
N SER A 15 -2.89 -1.20 -24.56
CA SER A 15 -1.64 -1.97 -24.39
C SER A 15 -0.73 -1.56 -23.22
N PHE A 16 -1.18 -0.78 -22.23
CA PHE A 16 -0.36 -0.46 -21.05
C PHE A 16 0.04 -1.73 -20.28
N TYR A 17 -0.93 -2.61 -20.03
CA TYR A 17 -0.65 -3.94 -19.51
C TYR A 17 -0.45 -4.91 -20.67
N ALA A 18 0.80 -5.14 -21.05
CA ALA A 18 1.13 -6.10 -22.10
C ALA A 18 0.84 -7.54 -21.66
N LYS A 19 0.94 -7.80 -20.34
CA LYS A 19 0.69 -9.13 -19.76
C LYS A 19 -0.11 -9.00 -18.45
N PRO A 20 -0.89 -10.02 -18.05
CA PRO A 20 -1.65 -9.96 -16.80
C PRO A 20 -0.75 -9.83 -15.57
N GLU A 21 0.52 -10.25 -15.65
CA GLU A 21 1.52 -10.07 -14.61
C GLU A 21 1.74 -8.58 -14.27
N ASP A 22 1.64 -7.69 -15.26
CA ASP A 22 1.82 -6.24 -15.07
C ASP A 22 0.64 -5.65 -14.27
N PHE A 23 -0.58 -6.07 -14.60
CA PHE A 23 -1.78 -5.71 -13.84
C PHE A 23 -1.72 -6.23 -12.40
N VAL A 24 -1.29 -7.48 -12.20
CA VAL A 24 -1.17 -8.09 -10.87
C VAL A 24 -0.10 -7.37 -10.04
N ALA A 25 1.00 -6.94 -10.66
CA ALA A 25 2.04 -6.17 -9.98
C ALA A 25 1.50 -4.83 -9.47
N ASP A 26 0.81 -4.05 -10.31
CA ASP A 26 0.20 -2.78 -9.92
C ASP A 26 -0.87 -2.97 -8.83
N PHE A 27 -1.68 -4.02 -8.94
CA PHE A 27 -2.71 -4.31 -7.93
C PHE A 27 -2.08 -4.67 -6.57
N ARG A 28 -1.02 -5.48 -6.57
CA ARG A 28 -0.26 -5.80 -5.34
C ARG A 28 0.44 -4.57 -4.76
N LEU A 29 0.89 -3.65 -5.60
CA LEU A 29 1.51 -2.39 -5.18
C LEU A 29 0.53 -1.52 -4.39
N ILE A 30 -0.78 -1.58 -4.64
CA ILE A 30 -1.79 -0.90 -3.81
C ILE A 30 -1.68 -1.37 -2.35
N PHE A 31 -1.61 -2.68 -2.13
CA PHE A 31 -1.53 -3.26 -0.80
C PHE A 31 -0.17 -3.04 -0.13
N GLN A 32 0.92 -3.07 -0.89
CA GLN A 32 2.26 -2.74 -0.39
C GLN A 32 2.31 -1.30 0.12
N ASN A 33 1.83 -0.33 -0.68
CA ASN A 33 1.69 1.05 -0.24
C ASN A 33 0.80 1.14 1.00
N CYS A 34 -0.34 0.43 1.02
CA CYS A 34 -1.24 0.44 2.17
C CYS A 34 -0.53 -0.05 3.45
N ALA A 35 0.24 -1.12 3.37
CA ALA A 35 0.98 -1.68 4.50
C ALA A 35 2.13 -0.76 4.97
N GLU A 36 2.83 -0.12 4.04
CA GLU A 36 3.94 0.81 4.34
C GLU A 36 3.44 2.09 5.01
N PHE A 37 2.38 2.72 4.48
CA PHE A 37 1.87 3.97 5.02
C PHE A 37 1.04 3.83 6.30
N ASN A 38 0.40 2.67 6.50
CA ASN A 38 -0.44 2.44 7.67
C ASN A 38 0.27 1.65 8.76
N GLU A 39 1.61 1.58 8.71
CA GLU A 39 2.53 0.86 9.61
C GLU A 39 1.81 0.00 10.65
N VAL A 40 1.81 -1.30 10.38
CA VAL A 40 1.65 -2.33 11.41
C VAL A 40 2.77 -2.06 12.41
N ARG A 41 2.48 -1.32 13.49
CA ARG A 41 3.53 -0.78 14.34
C ARG A 41 4.24 -1.98 14.95
N GLU A 42 5.51 -2.13 14.58
CA GLU A 42 6.39 -3.09 15.22
C GLU A 42 6.54 -2.59 16.66
N VAL A 43 5.68 -3.09 17.55
CA VAL A 43 5.79 -2.73 18.96
C VAL A 43 7.08 -3.37 19.42
N ASP A 44 8.09 -2.54 19.70
CA ASP A 44 9.38 -2.85 20.33
C ASP A 44 9.17 -3.58 21.67
N THR A 45 8.61 -4.79 21.62
CA THR A 45 8.51 -5.68 22.75
C THR A 45 9.75 -6.55 22.66
N LEU A 46 10.79 -6.06 23.33
CA LEU A 46 12.04 -6.78 23.57
C LEU A 46 11.76 -8.27 23.88
N PRO A 47 12.55 -9.20 23.31
CA PRO A 47 12.28 -10.62 23.43
C PRO A 47 12.62 -11.09 24.84
N PHE A 48 11.63 -11.16 25.73
CA PHE A 48 11.69 -12.10 26.84
C PHE A 48 11.00 -13.39 26.39
N SER A 49 11.81 -14.23 25.76
CA SER A 49 11.72 -15.69 25.72
C SER A 49 10.33 -16.30 25.84
N VAL A 50 9.70 -16.62 24.70
CA VAL A 50 9.07 -17.92 24.46
C VAL A 50 8.75 -18.03 22.97
N GLY A 51 9.23 -19.11 22.34
CA GLY A 51 8.92 -19.39 20.95
C GLY A 51 7.41 -19.62 20.77
N LEU A 52 6.82 -18.86 19.84
CA LEU A 52 5.65 -19.30 19.12
C LEU A 52 5.66 -18.59 17.75
N ASP A 53 5.61 -19.40 16.71
CA ASP A 53 5.54 -18.99 15.33
C ASP A 53 4.38 -18.02 15.12
N THR A 54 4.58 -17.02 14.26
CA THR A 54 3.70 -15.87 13.95
C THR A 54 3.89 -14.64 14.85
N PHE A 55 4.90 -13.86 14.50
CA PHE A 55 4.91 -12.40 14.65
C PHE A 55 3.64 -11.86 13.96
N ARG A 56 2.53 -11.84 14.69
CA ARG A 56 1.21 -11.46 14.18
C ARG A 56 1.27 -9.97 13.88
N LYS A 57 1.53 -9.60 12.63
CA LYS A 57 1.30 -8.24 12.10
C LYS A 57 -0.17 -7.89 12.39
N THR A 58 -0.44 -7.25 13.52
CA THR A 58 -1.78 -6.73 13.81
C THR A 58 -1.93 -5.44 13.04
N PRO A 59 -2.89 -5.33 12.12
CA PRO A 59 -3.18 -4.06 11.48
C PRO A 59 -3.73 -3.14 12.56
N ASP A 60 -2.91 -2.25 13.09
CA ASP A 60 -3.34 -1.33 14.15
C ASP A 60 -4.32 -0.25 13.62
N SER A 61 -4.53 -0.22 12.31
CA SER A 61 -5.42 0.68 11.57
C SER A 61 -6.53 -0.10 10.85
N GLU A 62 -7.77 0.40 10.91
CA GLU A 62 -8.93 -0.12 10.15
C GLU A 62 -8.60 -0.26 8.65
N VAL A 63 -7.85 0.71 8.12
CA VAL A 63 -7.41 0.73 6.72
C VAL A 63 -6.45 -0.42 6.42
N ALA A 64 -5.55 -0.74 7.36
CA ALA A 64 -4.61 -1.84 7.20
C ALA A 64 -5.33 -3.21 7.25
N ASP A 65 -6.33 -3.36 8.12
CA ASP A 65 -7.14 -4.58 8.20
C ASP A 65 -7.96 -4.80 6.92
N ALA A 66 -8.61 -3.74 6.42
CA ALA A 66 -9.32 -3.76 5.15
C ALA A 66 -8.37 -4.09 3.98
N GLY A 67 -7.17 -3.48 3.97
CA GLY A 67 -6.14 -3.75 2.96
C GLY A 67 -5.71 -5.22 2.92
N MET A 68 -5.44 -5.83 4.09
CA MET A 68 -5.06 -7.24 4.17
C MET A 68 -6.19 -8.17 3.73
N LYS A 69 -7.44 -7.92 4.16
CA LYS A 69 -8.59 -8.73 3.75
C LYS A 69 -8.81 -8.67 2.24
N LEU A 70 -8.69 -7.48 1.66
CA LEU A 70 -8.85 -7.30 0.22
C LEU A 70 -7.72 -7.96 -0.56
N GLN A 71 -6.49 -7.91 -0.07
CA GLN A 71 -5.36 -8.62 -0.66
C GLN A 71 -5.60 -10.14 -0.68
N ALA A 72 -6.04 -10.72 0.45
CA ALA A 72 -6.32 -12.15 0.53
C ALA A 72 -7.42 -12.58 -0.46
N TYR A 73 -8.50 -11.80 -0.54
CA TYR A 73 -9.59 -12.04 -1.49
C TYR A 73 -9.12 -11.96 -2.95
N PHE A 74 -8.26 -10.99 -3.27
CA PHE A 74 -7.70 -10.85 -4.61
C PHE A 74 -6.82 -12.05 -5.01
N GLU A 75 -5.97 -12.55 -4.11
CA GLU A 75 -5.13 -13.72 -4.40
C GLU A 75 -5.98 -14.99 -4.60
N GLU A 76 -7.09 -15.12 -3.88
CA GLU A 76 -8.06 -16.21 -4.11
C GLU A 76 -8.74 -16.08 -5.48
N LEU A 77 -9.18 -14.87 -5.86
CA LEU A 77 -9.71 -14.61 -7.19
C LEU A 77 -8.70 -14.94 -8.29
N LEU A 78 -7.44 -14.57 -8.12
CA LEU A 78 -6.38 -14.91 -9.09
C LEU A 78 -6.21 -16.41 -9.25
N ARG A 79 -6.23 -17.18 -8.15
CA ARG A 79 -6.14 -18.64 -8.19
C ARG A 79 -7.33 -19.26 -8.91
N ASN A 80 -8.52 -18.68 -8.74
CA ASN A 80 -9.74 -19.17 -9.37
C ASN A 80 -9.81 -18.82 -10.87
N LEU A 81 -9.38 -17.61 -11.26
CA LEU A 81 -9.37 -17.16 -12.65
C LEU A 81 -8.21 -17.72 -13.47
N TYR A 82 -7.04 -17.95 -12.84
CA TYR A 82 -5.83 -18.44 -13.48
C TYR A 82 -5.23 -19.67 -12.77
N PRO A 83 -5.94 -20.82 -12.77
CA PRO A 83 -5.53 -22.00 -11.99
C PRO A 83 -4.18 -22.60 -12.40
N GLY A 84 -3.73 -22.36 -13.64
CA GLY A 84 -2.44 -22.85 -14.16
C GLY A 84 -1.33 -21.81 -14.21
N ARG A 85 -1.56 -20.55 -13.80
CA ARG A 85 -0.53 -19.51 -13.82
C ARG A 85 -0.07 -19.19 -12.42
N LYS A 86 1.21 -18.84 -12.31
CA LYS A 86 1.80 -18.30 -11.09
C LYS A 86 2.22 -16.88 -11.36
N PHE A 87 1.80 -15.97 -10.48
CA PHE A 87 2.20 -14.58 -10.51
C PHE A 87 3.26 -14.36 -9.43
N PRO A 88 4.57 -14.41 -9.76
CA PRO A 88 5.61 -14.12 -8.79
C PRO A 88 5.47 -12.67 -8.30
N VAL A 89 5.76 -12.44 -7.02
CA VAL A 89 5.87 -11.08 -6.49
C VAL A 89 7.15 -10.50 -7.09
N GLN A 90 7.03 -9.51 -7.98
CA GLN A 90 8.20 -8.81 -8.48
C GLN A 90 8.82 -7.98 -7.35
N PRO A 91 10.10 -8.16 -7.02
CA PRO A 91 10.79 -7.26 -6.12
C PRO A 91 11.02 -5.93 -6.86
N ASN A 92 10.14 -4.95 -6.61
CA ASN A 92 10.20 -3.58 -7.12
C ASN A 92 10.24 -3.40 -8.65
N CYS A 93 9.08 -3.12 -9.26
CA CYS A 93 9.05 -2.21 -10.40
C CYS A 93 9.18 -0.77 -9.87
N GLN A 94 10.40 -0.33 -9.60
CA GLN A 94 10.72 1.09 -9.58
C GLN A 94 10.79 1.59 -11.03
N SER A 95 9.66 2.02 -11.55
CA SER A 95 9.60 2.88 -12.73
C SER A 95 8.59 3.95 -12.31
N GLU A 96 8.98 5.20 -12.07
CA GLU A 96 9.48 6.13 -13.10
C GLU A 96 10.54 7.11 -12.54
N LYS A 97 11.82 6.92 -12.88
CA LYS A 97 12.85 7.97 -12.88
C LYS A 97 13.86 7.68 -13.98
N ASP A 98 13.43 7.69 -15.23
CA ASP A 98 14.33 7.87 -16.38
C ASP A 98 13.50 8.40 -17.56
N ASN A 99 13.15 9.68 -17.45
CA ASN A 99 12.91 10.51 -18.63
C ASN A 99 13.96 11.62 -18.58
N PRO A 100 15.09 11.50 -19.29
CA PRO A 100 16.06 12.58 -19.37
C PRO A 100 15.51 13.67 -20.30
N GLU A 101 15.57 14.90 -19.79
CA GLU A 101 15.30 16.18 -20.46
C GLU A 101 13.84 16.65 -20.44
N LEU A 102 13.57 17.65 -19.58
CA LEU A 102 13.33 19.05 -19.94
C LEU A 102 13.04 19.80 -18.62
N GLY A 103 13.90 20.76 -18.26
CA GLY A 103 13.79 21.49 -17.00
C GLY A 103 12.68 22.55 -17.01
N ASP A 104 12.12 22.84 -15.84
CA ASP A 104 11.85 24.21 -15.39
C ASP A 104 11.51 24.23 -13.89
N ASP A 105 11.92 25.32 -13.27
CA ASP A 105 11.91 25.70 -11.87
C ASP A 105 10.51 25.70 -11.22
N SER A 106 10.24 24.86 -10.21
CA SER A 106 9.06 25.03 -9.34
C SER A 106 9.22 24.33 -7.99
N ASP A 107 9.55 25.13 -6.97
CA ASP A 107 9.42 24.81 -5.55
C ASP A 107 7.95 24.45 -5.21
N ASP A 108 7.63 23.16 -5.18
CA ASP A 108 6.40 22.67 -4.53
C ASP A 108 6.80 21.66 -3.45
N ASP A 109 6.96 22.20 -2.23
CA ASP A 109 7.20 21.48 -1.00
C ASP A 109 5.99 20.57 -0.72
N PHE A 110 6.07 19.30 -1.14
CA PHE A 110 5.02 18.31 -0.93
C PHE A 110 4.93 17.96 0.57
N VAL A 111 4.22 18.79 1.33
CA VAL A 111 3.92 18.53 2.73
C VAL A 111 2.85 17.43 2.80
N GLN A 112 3.27 16.22 3.15
CA GLN A 112 2.36 15.13 3.49
C GLN A 112 1.35 15.59 4.57
N PRO A 113 0.04 15.35 4.41
CA PRO A 113 -0.96 15.73 5.41
C PRO A 113 -0.71 15.03 6.75
N ARG A 114 -0.04 15.70 7.70
CA ARG A 114 0.11 15.22 9.07
C ARG A 114 -1.27 15.13 9.73
N LYS A 115 -1.63 13.94 10.22
CA LYS A 115 -2.81 13.69 11.07
C LYS A 115 -2.85 14.73 12.21
N LYS A 116 -3.84 15.62 12.17
CA LYS A 116 -4.18 16.51 13.29
C LYS A 116 -4.68 15.63 14.44
N ARG A 117 -3.83 15.44 15.45
CA ARG A 117 -4.23 14.92 16.77
C ARG A 117 -5.28 15.87 17.34
N LEU A 118 -6.52 15.40 17.50
CA LEU A 118 -7.59 16.12 18.18
C LEU A 118 -7.08 16.53 19.58
N LYS A 119 -6.97 17.84 19.82
CA LYS A 119 -6.61 18.38 21.12
C LYS A 119 -7.91 18.42 21.93
N GLY A 120 -8.01 17.54 22.91
CA GLY A 120 -9.15 17.45 23.82
C GLY A 120 -9.46 18.80 24.43
N GLU A 121 -10.75 19.11 24.46
CA GLU A 121 -11.33 20.13 25.31
C GLU A 121 -11.08 19.74 26.76
N ASP A 122 -10.18 20.44 27.44
CA ASP A 122 -10.15 20.50 28.90
C ASP A 122 -9.36 21.75 29.32
N ARG A 123 -10.09 22.84 29.54
CA ARG A 123 -9.65 23.82 30.54
C ARG A 123 -10.82 24.17 31.43
N GLN A 124 -10.88 23.35 32.48
CA GLN A 124 -11.64 23.52 33.69
C GLN A 124 -11.52 24.96 34.24
N LEU A 125 -12.68 25.49 34.63
CA LEU A 125 -12.94 26.30 35.82
C LEU A 125 -11.69 26.71 36.63
N LEU A 126 -11.51 28.02 36.85
CA LEU A 126 -11.24 28.54 38.19
C LEU A 126 -11.57 30.05 38.25
N LYS A 127 -12.61 30.33 39.05
CA LYS A 127 -12.99 31.55 39.79
C LYS A 127 -12.44 32.90 39.35
#